data_AF-A0A662FH09-F1
#
_entry.id   AF-A0A662FH09-F1
#
_cell.length_a   1.000
_cell.length_b   1.000
_cell.length_c   1.000
_cell.angle_alpha   90.00
_cell.angle_beta   90.00
_cell.angle_gamma   90.00
#
_symmetry.space_group_name_H-M   'P 1'
#
loop_
_entity.id
_entity.type
_entity.pdbx_description
1 polymer ?
#
loop_
_entity_poly.entity_id
_entity_poly.type
_entity_poly.pdbx_seq_one_letter_code
_entity_poly.pdbx_strand_id
1 'polypeptide(L)'
;MKGHNVWLLLLLAFISLGLLFAYVFVIVEERGNIVVEVIDGDTIRLSNGEVVRLLSIDAPERGEYYYDEAKNRLAELVKGRAVYLEKDVSDRDRYGRLLRYVYVDGDFVNLKLVEEGFARVSVQKPDVRYEEELLKAERLAKIIEIGIWTKEKGEDICCIALGCPKDTKYVGSKKSKKAHRCCSRWARAIAPENLICFRSKNEAILQGYDVGGE
;
A
#
# COMPACT_ATOMS: atom_id res chain seq x y z
N MET A 1 -62.41 6.18 -36.24
CA MET A 1 -61.53 5.55 -35.22
C MET A 1 -60.10 5.41 -35.75
N LYS A 2 -59.29 6.50 -35.80
CA LYS A 2 -57.87 6.43 -36.25
C LYS A 2 -56.87 7.23 -35.38
N GLY A 3 -57.33 7.93 -34.34
CA GLY A 3 -56.47 8.85 -33.55
C GLY A 3 -55.83 8.27 -32.29
N HIS A 4 -56.31 7.15 -31.74
CA HIS A 4 -55.81 6.63 -30.46
C HIS A 4 -54.42 5.98 -30.56
N ASN A 5 -54.04 5.44 -31.72
CA ASN A 5 -52.75 4.75 -31.89
C ASN A 5 -51.56 5.71 -32.01
N VAL A 6 -51.78 6.96 -32.44
CA VAL A 6 -50.70 7.95 -32.63
C VAL A 6 -50.10 8.35 -31.28
N TRP A 7 -50.94 8.57 -30.27
CA TRP A 7 -50.49 8.93 -28.92
C TRP A 7 -49.73 7.80 -28.21
N LEU A 8 -50.15 6.55 -28.41
CA LEU A 8 -49.46 5.39 -27.87
C LEU A 8 -48.07 5.22 -28.51
N LEU A 9 -47.94 5.43 -29.83
CA LEU A 9 -46.66 5.37 -30.52
C LEU A 9 -45.71 6.51 -30.10
N LEU A 10 -46.23 7.72 -29.90
CA LEU A 10 -45.44 8.85 -29.38
C LEU A 10 -44.97 8.61 -27.93
N LEU A 11 -45.82 8.03 -27.09
CA LEU A 11 -45.45 7.66 -25.71
C LEU A 11 -44.35 6.59 -25.69
N LEU A 12 -44.49 5.53 -26.50
CA LEU A 12 -43.48 4.47 -26.61
C LEU A 12 -42.16 5.00 -27.16
N ALA A 13 -42.20 5.91 -28.15
CA ALA A 13 -41.00 6.57 -28.66
C ALA A 13 -40.30 7.40 -27.58
N PHE A 14 -41.06 8.16 -26.79
CA PHE A 14 -40.50 8.97 -25.69
C PHE A 14 -39.89 8.11 -24.58
N ILE A 15 -40.55 7.02 -24.19
CA ILE A 15 -40.01 6.05 -23.22
C ILE A 15 -38.74 5.41 -23.78
N SER A 16 -38.74 4.97 -25.04
CA SER A 16 -37.57 4.36 -25.66
C SER A 16 -36.39 5.33 -25.77
N LEU A 17 -36.65 6.60 -26.06
CA LEU A 17 -35.63 7.65 -26.11
C LEU A 17 -35.08 7.97 -24.71
N GLY A 18 -35.95 8.00 -23.69
CA GLY A 18 -35.55 8.16 -22.29
C GLY A 18 -34.71 7.00 -21.78
N LEU A 19 -35.08 5.75 -22.12
CA LEU A 19 -34.29 4.56 -21.78
C LEU A 19 -32.95 4.53 -22.52
N LEU A 20 -32.93 4.93 -23.80
CA LEU A 20 -31.69 5.06 -24.57
C LEU A 20 -30.78 6.15 -23.97
N PHE A 21 -31.35 7.29 -23.58
CA PHE A 21 -30.61 8.37 -22.94
C PHE A 21 -30.03 7.95 -21.59
N ALA A 22 -30.82 7.28 -20.75
CA ALA A 22 -30.35 6.73 -19.48
C ALA A 22 -29.22 5.70 -19.71
N TYR A 23 -29.35 4.82 -20.72
CA TYR A 23 -28.31 3.87 -21.08
C TYR A 23 -27.02 4.56 -21.54
N VAL A 24 -27.11 5.57 -22.43
CA VAL A 24 -25.96 6.33 -22.90
C VAL A 24 -25.30 7.11 -21.75
N PHE A 25 -26.09 7.69 -20.85
CA PHE A 25 -25.59 8.41 -19.68
C PHE A 25 -24.78 7.49 -18.75
N VAL A 26 -25.32 6.31 -18.42
CA VAL A 26 -24.61 5.28 -17.63
C VAL A 26 -23.30 4.87 -18.31
N ILE A 27 -23.29 4.66 -19.63
CA ILE A 27 -22.07 4.29 -20.39
C ILE A 27 -21.02 5.42 -20.39
N VAL A 28 -21.43 6.68 -20.41
CA VAL A 28 -20.50 7.83 -20.39
C VAL A 28 -19.87 8.00 -19.00
N GLU A 29 -20.64 7.76 -17.93
CA GLU A 29 -20.14 7.85 -16.55
C GLU A 29 -19.08 6.78 -16.24
N GLU A 30 -19.24 5.56 -16.76
CA GLU A 30 -18.21 4.52 -16.62
C GLU A 30 -16.90 4.84 -17.36
N ARG A 31 -16.97 5.57 -18.48
CA ARG A 31 -15.77 5.93 -19.27
C ARG A 31 -14.95 7.07 -18.66
N GLY A 32 -15.48 7.79 -17.66
CA GLY A 32 -14.82 8.93 -17.04
C GLY A 32 -13.70 8.58 -16.05
N ASN A 33 -13.70 7.35 -15.54
CA ASN A 33 -12.84 6.92 -14.43
C ASN A 33 -11.79 5.90 -14.88
N ILE A 34 -11.10 6.15 -16.00
CA ILE A 34 -9.98 5.31 -16.42
C ILE A 34 -8.73 5.78 -15.70
N VAL A 35 -7.98 4.88 -15.08
CA VAL A 35 -6.70 5.25 -14.43
C VAL A 35 -5.62 5.44 -15.48
N VAL A 36 -5.12 6.66 -15.59
CA VAL A 36 -4.07 7.04 -16.56
C VAL A 36 -2.68 7.08 -15.93
N GLU A 37 -2.60 7.27 -14.61
CA GLU A 37 -1.33 7.36 -13.87
C GLU A 37 -1.50 6.77 -12.47
N VAL A 38 -0.45 6.10 -11.99
CA VAL A 38 -0.28 5.75 -10.58
C VAL A 38 0.87 6.58 -10.02
N ILE A 39 0.55 7.46 -9.07
CA ILE A 39 1.47 8.48 -8.54
C ILE A 39 2.41 7.83 -7.51
N ASP A 40 1.83 7.09 -6.57
CA ASP A 40 2.50 6.33 -5.51
C ASP A 40 1.66 5.09 -5.14
N GLY A 41 1.94 4.44 -4.00
CA GLY A 41 1.28 3.18 -3.60
C GLY A 41 -0.17 3.31 -3.14
N ASP A 42 -0.72 4.52 -3.06
CA ASP A 42 -2.11 4.75 -2.64
C ASP A 42 -2.78 5.98 -3.28
N THR A 43 -2.16 6.56 -4.31
CA THR A 43 -2.68 7.71 -5.06
C THR A 43 -2.64 7.46 -6.57
N ILE A 44 -3.77 7.71 -7.24
CA ILE A 44 -3.95 7.50 -8.68
C ILE A 44 -4.51 8.75 -9.37
N ARG A 45 -4.29 8.87 -10.68
CA ARG A 45 -4.89 9.90 -11.53
C ARG A 45 -5.81 9.27 -12.56
N LEU A 46 -6.99 9.88 -12.72
CA LEU A 46 -7.99 9.47 -13.69
C LEU A 46 -7.89 10.26 -15.00
N SER A 47 -8.49 9.73 -16.06
CA SER A 47 -8.55 10.33 -17.40
C SER A 47 -9.25 11.69 -17.42
N ASN A 48 -10.14 11.95 -16.49
CA ASN A 48 -10.81 13.25 -16.33
C ASN A 48 -9.96 14.30 -15.57
N GLY A 49 -8.72 13.95 -15.18
CA GLY A 49 -7.79 14.83 -14.47
C GLY A 49 -7.86 14.76 -12.95
N GLU A 50 -8.89 14.11 -12.38
CA GLU A 50 -9.04 13.94 -10.94
C GLU A 50 -7.91 13.09 -10.35
N VAL A 51 -7.51 13.44 -9.13
CA VAL A 51 -6.56 12.67 -8.33
C VAL A 51 -7.32 12.02 -7.19
N VAL A 52 -7.14 10.72 -7.02
CA VAL A 52 -7.81 9.92 -6.00
C VAL A 52 -6.77 9.43 -5.00
N ARG A 53 -6.99 9.70 -3.71
CA ARG A 53 -6.28 9.08 -2.59
C ARG A 53 -7.14 7.93 -2.06
N LEU A 54 -6.58 6.74 -2.04
CA LEU A 54 -7.24 5.55 -1.55
C LEU A 54 -7.52 5.70 -0.04
N LEU A 55 -8.78 5.60 0.34
CA LEU A 55 -9.21 5.73 1.74
C LEU A 55 -8.69 4.60 2.63
N SER A 56 -8.46 4.92 3.90
CA SER A 56 -8.19 3.98 5.00
C SER A 56 -6.90 3.17 4.89
N ILE A 57 -6.02 3.47 3.92
CA ILE A 57 -4.73 2.82 3.75
C ILE A 57 -3.61 3.84 3.57
N ASP A 58 -2.39 3.45 3.92
CA ASP A 58 -1.17 4.25 3.76
C ASP A 58 -0.04 3.35 3.25
N ALA A 59 0.38 3.60 2.01
CA ALA A 59 1.50 2.90 1.39
C ALA A 59 2.83 3.58 1.75
N PRO A 60 3.97 2.88 1.64
CA PRO A 60 5.27 3.52 1.83
C PRO A 60 5.43 4.73 0.92
N GLU A 61 6.09 5.76 1.44
CA GLU A 61 6.40 6.99 0.70
C GLU A 61 7.71 6.85 -0.09
N ARG A 62 7.96 7.78 -1.02
CA ARG A 62 9.17 7.70 -1.86
C ARG A 62 10.44 7.70 -1.01
N GLY A 63 11.26 6.67 -1.20
CA GLY A 63 12.50 6.46 -0.44
C GLY A 63 12.33 5.59 0.80
N GLU A 64 11.10 5.22 1.15
CA GLU A 64 10.83 4.22 2.16
C GLU A 64 10.97 2.79 1.59
N TYR A 65 11.15 1.84 2.50
CA TYR A 65 11.19 0.44 2.13
C TYR A 65 9.87 0.00 1.49
N TYR A 66 9.96 -0.74 0.38
CA TYR A 66 8.82 -1.32 -0.34
C TYR A 66 7.97 -0.32 -1.15
N TYR A 67 8.45 0.92 -1.33
CA TYR A 67 7.79 1.95 -2.12
C TYR A 67 7.52 1.52 -3.57
N ASP A 68 8.56 1.06 -4.28
CA ASP A 68 8.45 0.73 -5.70
C ASP A 68 7.54 -0.50 -5.89
N GLU A 69 7.64 -1.47 -4.99
CA GLU A 69 6.80 -2.67 -4.96
C GLU A 69 5.33 -2.31 -4.74
N ALA A 70 5.01 -1.44 -3.77
CA ALA A 70 3.64 -0.98 -3.52
C ALA A 70 3.06 -0.20 -4.70
N LYS A 71 3.83 0.74 -5.27
CA LYS A 71 3.43 1.51 -6.45
C LYS A 71 3.19 0.62 -7.66
N ASN A 72 4.10 -0.32 -7.93
CA ASN A 72 3.96 -1.25 -9.05
C ASN A 72 2.75 -2.16 -8.86
N ARG A 73 2.50 -2.62 -7.63
CA ARG A 73 1.32 -3.45 -7.36
C ARG A 73 0.02 -2.71 -7.62
N LEU A 74 -0.11 -1.47 -7.13
CA LEU A 74 -1.27 -0.66 -7.44
C LEU A 74 -1.42 -0.46 -8.95
N ALA A 75 -0.32 -0.19 -9.68
CA ALA A 75 -0.34 -0.07 -11.13
C ALA A 75 -0.83 -1.33 -11.85
N GLU A 76 -0.41 -2.53 -11.42
CA GLU A 76 -0.92 -3.80 -11.98
C GLU A 76 -2.42 -3.96 -11.79
N LEU A 77 -2.94 -3.51 -10.64
CA LEU A 77 -4.36 -3.63 -10.30
C LEU A 77 -5.22 -2.66 -11.10
N VAL A 78 -4.76 -1.42 -11.32
CA VAL A 78 -5.65 -0.34 -11.80
C VAL A 78 -5.25 0.31 -13.12
N LYS A 79 -3.98 0.29 -13.53
CA LYS A 79 -3.50 1.14 -14.63
C LYS A 79 -4.15 0.75 -15.96
N GLY A 80 -4.70 1.74 -16.67
CA GLY A 80 -5.39 1.57 -17.94
C GLY A 80 -6.77 0.92 -17.82
N ARG A 81 -7.27 0.70 -16.60
CA ARG A 81 -8.58 0.11 -16.34
C ARG A 81 -9.58 1.16 -15.87
N ALA A 82 -10.87 0.89 -16.11
CA ALA A 82 -11.95 1.65 -15.51
C ALA A 82 -12.05 1.25 -14.02
N VAL A 83 -12.25 2.24 -13.16
CA VAL A 83 -12.45 2.02 -11.72
C VAL A 83 -13.83 2.50 -11.28
N TYR A 84 -14.44 1.74 -10.37
CA TYR A 84 -15.56 2.22 -9.58
C TYR A 84 -15.02 2.90 -8.32
N LEU A 85 -15.56 4.08 -8.02
CA LEU A 85 -15.10 4.96 -6.94
C LEU A 85 -16.19 5.14 -5.91
N GLU A 86 -16.02 4.50 -4.76
CA GLU A 86 -16.96 4.60 -3.66
C GLU A 86 -16.50 5.65 -2.65
N LYS A 87 -17.37 6.64 -2.41
CA LYS A 87 -17.16 7.63 -1.38
C LYS A 87 -17.68 7.11 -0.04
N ASP A 88 -16.98 7.45 1.03
CA ASP A 88 -17.54 7.34 2.38
C ASP A 88 -18.24 8.64 2.79
N VAL A 89 -17.85 9.26 3.91
CA VAL A 89 -18.46 10.49 4.42
C VAL A 89 -17.75 11.71 3.81
N SER A 90 -16.41 11.71 3.83
CA SER A 90 -15.58 12.78 3.28
C SER A 90 -15.48 12.68 1.76
N ASP A 91 -15.49 13.82 1.06
CA ASP A 91 -15.37 13.85 -0.39
C ASP A 91 -13.94 14.10 -0.87
N ARG A 92 -13.30 15.13 -0.32
CA ARG A 92 -11.96 15.57 -0.69
C ARG A 92 -11.12 15.90 0.54
N ASP A 93 -9.81 15.75 0.39
CA ASP A 93 -8.86 16.24 1.38
C ASP A 93 -8.48 17.72 1.15
N ARG A 94 -7.63 18.25 2.04
CA ARG A 94 -7.10 19.63 1.97
C ARG A 94 -6.29 19.95 0.71
N TYR A 95 -5.84 18.94 -0.03
CA TYR A 95 -5.08 19.08 -1.28
C TYR A 95 -5.99 18.97 -2.51
N GLY A 96 -7.30 18.80 -2.31
CA GLY A 96 -8.29 18.66 -3.38
C GLY A 96 -8.35 17.26 -3.98
N ARG A 97 -7.68 16.25 -3.40
CA ARG A 97 -7.76 14.87 -3.90
C ARG A 97 -9.09 14.25 -3.48
N LEU A 98 -9.72 13.49 -4.37
CA LEU A 98 -10.89 12.67 -4.04
C LEU A 98 -10.50 11.59 -3.04
N LEU A 99 -11.32 11.40 -2.01
CA LEU A 99 -11.17 10.34 -1.02
C LEU A 99 -12.10 9.19 -1.38
N ARG A 100 -11.57 8.05 -1.84
CA ARG A 100 -12.37 6.93 -2.35
C ARG A 100 -11.84 5.57 -1.93
N TYR A 101 -12.76 4.63 -1.77
CA TYR A 101 -12.51 3.21 -1.94
C TYR A 101 -12.57 2.88 -3.43
N VAL A 102 -11.61 2.10 -3.91
CA VAL A 102 -11.42 1.85 -5.34
C VAL A 102 -11.71 0.38 -5.65
N TYR A 103 -12.50 0.16 -6.69
CA TYR A 103 -12.84 -1.17 -7.19
C TYR A 103 -12.49 -1.31 -8.67
N VAL A 104 -11.98 -2.48 -9.05
CA VAL A 104 -11.75 -2.87 -10.45
C VAL A 104 -12.40 -4.22 -10.67
N ASP A 105 -13.32 -4.33 -11.63
CA ASP A 105 -14.04 -5.58 -11.94
C ASP A 105 -14.69 -6.25 -10.70
N GLY A 106 -15.09 -5.44 -9.70
CA GLY A 106 -15.65 -5.90 -8.43
C GLY A 106 -14.63 -6.21 -7.33
N ASP A 107 -13.32 -6.24 -7.63
CA ASP A 107 -12.27 -6.43 -6.63
C ASP A 107 -12.03 -5.15 -5.83
N PHE A 108 -12.06 -5.25 -4.49
CA PHE A 108 -11.74 -4.14 -3.60
C PHE A 108 -10.23 -3.91 -3.52
N VAL A 109 -9.73 -2.88 -4.22
CA VAL A 109 -8.30 -2.62 -4.37
C VAL A 109 -7.63 -2.27 -3.03
N ASN A 110 -8.27 -1.45 -2.19
CA ASN A 110 -7.68 -1.03 -0.92
C ASN A 110 -7.41 -2.22 0.01
N LEU A 111 -8.38 -3.14 0.10
CA LEU A 111 -8.23 -4.37 0.87
C LEU A 111 -7.11 -5.24 0.34
N LYS A 112 -7.08 -5.46 -0.98
CA LYS A 112 -6.07 -6.30 -1.65
C LYS A 112 -4.64 -5.82 -1.38
N LEU A 113 -4.43 -4.50 -1.41
CA LEU A 113 -3.12 -3.91 -1.07
C LEU A 113 -2.72 -4.17 0.39
N VAL A 114 -3.67 -4.15 1.34
CA VAL A 114 -3.39 -4.45 2.75
C VAL A 114 -3.15 -5.95 2.97
N GLU A 115 -3.97 -6.81 2.37
CA GLU A 115 -3.84 -8.28 2.46
C GLU A 115 -2.48 -8.76 1.93
N GLU A 116 -2.01 -8.17 0.84
CA GLU A 116 -0.74 -8.52 0.21
C GLU A 116 0.46 -7.75 0.82
N GLY A 117 0.23 -6.91 1.84
CA GLY A 117 1.27 -6.21 2.59
C GLY A 117 1.91 -5.03 1.86
N PHE A 118 1.22 -4.39 0.92
CA PHE A 118 1.70 -3.18 0.22
C PHE A 118 1.31 -1.87 0.91
N ALA A 119 0.37 -1.91 1.85
CA ALA A 119 -0.06 -0.74 2.61
C ALA A 119 -0.41 -1.10 4.08
N ARG A 120 -0.32 -0.10 4.96
CA ARG A 120 -0.80 -0.13 6.34
C ARG A 120 -2.22 0.39 6.40
N VAL A 121 -2.95 0.06 7.46
CA VAL A 121 -4.27 0.64 7.72
C VAL A 121 -4.11 2.01 8.35
N SER A 122 -4.76 3.01 7.77
CA SER A 122 -4.74 4.42 8.21
C SER A 122 -6.14 5.01 8.15
N VAL A 123 -6.96 4.62 9.12
CA VAL A 123 -8.37 5.05 9.22
C VAL A 123 -8.45 6.41 9.90
N GLN A 124 -9.22 7.32 9.31
CA GLN A 124 -9.48 8.65 9.85
C GLN A 124 -10.98 8.89 9.93
N LYS A 125 -11.49 9.27 11.11
CA LYS A 125 -12.90 9.63 11.25
C LYS A 125 -13.21 10.87 10.39
N PRO A 126 -14.39 10.93 9.75
CA PRO A 126 -15.54 10.01 9.86
C PRO A 126 -15.52 8.78 8.93
N ASP A 127 -14.46 8.55 8.15
CA ASP A 127 -14.40 7.52 7.11
C ASP A 127 -13.95 6.16 7.67
N VAL A 128 -14.90 5.40 8.22
CA VAL A 128 -14.65 4.15 8.97
C VAL A 128 -15.35 2.92 8.39
N ARG A 129 -15.98 3.02 7.22
CA ARG A 129 -16.85 1.95 6.64
C ARG A 129 -16.22 0.56 6.61
N TYR A 130 -14.93 0.46 6.25
CA TYR A 130 -14.21 -0.82 6.12
C TYR A 130 -13.11 -1.04 7.17
N GLU A 131 -13.14 -0.28 8.28
CA GLU A 131 -12.09 -0.33 9.31
C GLU A 131 -11.84 -1.76 9.82
N GLU A 132 -12.90 -2.49 10.19
CA GLU A 132 -12.77 -3.83 10.76
C GLU A 132 -12.13 -4.83 9.77
N GLU A 133 -12.57 -4.79 8.52
CA GLU A 133 -12.10 -5.68 7.45
C GLU A 133 -10.63 -5.42 7.13
N LEU A 134 -10.26 -4.14 6.95
CA LEU A 134 -8.88 -3.73 6.69
C LEU A 134 -7.96 -4.10 7.86
N LEU A 135 -8.37 -3.86 9.11
CA LEU A 135 -7.57 -4.23 10.28
C LEU A 135 -7.38 -5.75 10.40
N LYS A 136 -8.36 -6.55 9.99
CA LYS A 136 -8.24 -8.02 9.96
C LYS A 136 -7.21 -8.46 8.91
N ALA A 137 -7.29 -7.90 7.70
CA ALA A 137 -6.31 -8.15 6.64
C ALA A 137 -4.88 -7.78 7.09
N GLU A 138 -4.71 -6.61 7.69
CA GLU A 138 -3.40 -6.15 8.16
C GLU A 138 -2.81 -7.08 9.24
N ARG A 139 -3.64 -7.56 10.18
CA ARG A 139 -3.19 -8.54 11.19
C ARG A 139 -2.66 -9.81 10.53
N LEU A 140 -3.33 -10.31 9.49
CA LEU A 140 -2.88 -11.50 8.77
C LEU A 140 -1.56 -11.23 8.03
N ALA A 141 -1.47 -10.11 7.31
CA ALA A 141 -0.26 -9.70 6.59
C ALA A 141 0.96 -9.58 7.52
N LYS A 142 0.74 -9.06 8.75
CA LYS A 142 1.77 -9.01 9.81
C LYS A 142 2.19 -10.40 10.29
N ILE A 143 1.25 -11.32 10.50
CA ILE A 143 1.53 -12.69 10.99
C ILE A 143 2.35 -13.49 9.97
N ILE A 144 2.05 -13.34 8.68
CA ILE A 144 2.76 -14.04 7.60
C ILE A 144 4.01 -13.29 7.11
N GLU A 145 4.31 -12.13 7.71
CA GLU A 145 5.48 -11.30 7.43
C GLU A 145 5.66 -10.96 5.94
N ILE A 146 4.56 -10.55 5.27
CA ILE A 146 4.57 -10.20 3.84
C ILE A 146 4.73 -8.70 3.60
N GLY A 147 5.34 -8.34 2.47
CA GLY A 147 5.49 -6.97 1.99
C GLY A 147 6.21 -6.04 2.97
N ILE A 148 5.59 -4.92 3.32
CA ILE A 148 6.12 -3.95 4.29
C ILE A 148 6.38 -4.56 5.68
N TRP A 149 5.80 -5.73 5.98
CA TRP A 149 5.96 -6.46 7.23
C TRP A 149 7.11 -7.47 7.20
N THR A 150 7.76 -7.71 6.06
CA THR A 150 8.94 -8.58 6.00
C THR A 150 10.02 -8.00 6.91
N LYS A 151 10.51 -8.81 7.86
CA LYS A 151 11.58 -8.41 8.79
C LYS A 151 12.93 -8.15 8.11
N GLU A 152 13.09 -8.58 6.86
CA GLU A 152 14.31 -8.38 6.10
C GLU A 152 14.34 -6.99 5.45
N LYS A 153 14.71 -5.95 6.21
CA LYS A 153 15.56 -4.80 5.77
C LYS A 153 15.93 -3.82 6.90
N GLY A 154 15.62 -4.12 8.17
CA GLY A 154 16.09 -3.31 9.31
C GLY A 154 17.40 -3.79 9.95
N GLU A 155 17.57 -5.11 10.09
CA GLU A 155 18.63 -5.66 10.95
C GLU A 155 19.71 -6.47 10.22
N ASP A 156 19.43 -7.02 9.03
CA ASP A 156 20.34 -7.98 8.37
C ASP A 156 21.21 -7.36 7.26
N ILE A 157 20.80 -6.25 6.63
CA ILE A 157 21.56 -5.62 5.54
C ILE A 157 22.89 -5.03 6.00
N CYS A 158 22.93 -4.37 7.16
CA CYS A 158 24.19 -3.80 7.63
C CYS A 158 25.21 -4.89 7.96
N CYS A 159 24.76 -6.04 8.47
CA CYS A 159 25.65 -7.15 8.78
C CYS A 159 26.25 -7.73 7.51
N ILE A 160 25.44 -7.95 6.48
CA ILE A 160 25.93 -8.38 5.16
C ILE A 160 26.92 -7.35 4.61
N ALA A 161 26.62 -6.05 4.69
CA ALA A 161 27.52 -4.99 4.24
C ALA A 161 28.86 -4.94 5.02
N LEU A 162 28.87 -5.38 6.27
CA LEU A 162 30.08 -5.54 7.09
C LEU A 162 30.82 -6.86 6.82
N GLY A 163 30.32 -7.71 5.92
CA GLY A 163 30.89 -9.02 5.61
C GLY A 163 30.46 -10.14 6.56
N CYS A 164 29.39 -9.93 7.33
CA CYS A 164 28.84 -10.93 8.24
C CYS A 164 27.77 -11.82 7.57
N PRO A 165 27.58 -13.07 8.06
CA PRO A 165 26.46 -13.92 7.65
C PRO A 165 25.09 -13.25 7.83
N LYS A 166 24.11 -13.66 7.01
CA LYS A 166 22.75 -13.09 6.99
C LYS A 166 22.02 -13.17 8.33
N ASP A 167 22.30 -14.19 9.14
CA ASP A 167 21.69 -14.42 10.45
C ASP A 167 22.39 -13.69 11.61
N THR A 168 23.32 -12.78 11.31
CA THR A 168 24.07 -12.03 12.33
C THR A 168 23.20 -10.96 12.98
N LYS A 169 23.11 -10.98 14.32
CA LYS A 169 22.38 -9.99 15.12
C LYS A 169 23.27 -9.05 15.91
N TYR A 170 24.52 -9.42 16.17
CA TYR A 170 25.50 -8.62 16.91
C TYR A 170 26.86 -8.66 16.20
N VAL A 171 27.62 -7.57 16.30
CA VAL A 171 29.02 -7.53 15.86
C VAL A 171 29.91 -6.98 16.97
N GLY A 172 31.15 -7.43 17.03
CA GLY A 172 32.11 -7.01 18.03
C GLY A 172 33.47 -6.63 17.47
N SER A 173 34.23 -5.92 18.27
CA SER A 173 35.62 -5.58 17.99
C SER A 173 36.55 -6.53 18.73
N LYS A 174 37.37 -7.29 17.98
CA LYS A 174 38.41 -8.18 18.52
C LYS A 174 39.37 -7.44 19.46
N LYS A 175 39.61 -6.15 19.21
CA LYS A 175 40.52 -5.28 19.97
C LYS A 175 39.93 -4.83 21.31
N SER A 176 38.73 -4.27 21.31
CA SER A 176 38.12 -3.73 22.53
C SER A 176 37.30 -4.74 23.32
N LYS A 177 37.04 -5.92 22.75
CA LYS A 177 36.13 -6.94 23.29
C LYS A 177 34.73 -6.41 23.59
N LYS A 178 34.32 -5.35 22.88
CA LYS A 178 32.94 -4.83 22.96
C LYS A 178 32.13 -5.33 21.78
N ALA A 179 30.89 -5.68 22.05
CA ALA A 179 29.92 -6.08 21.04
C ALA A 179 28.68 -5.19 21.09
N HIS A 180 28.10 -4.96 19.92
CA HIS A 180 26.98 -4.06 19.70
C HIS A 180 25.95 -4.75 18.83
N ARG A 181 24.67 -4.32 18.94
CA ARG A 181 23.65 -4.75 18.00
C ARG A 181 24.11 -4.42 16.58
N CYS A 182 23.90 -5.36 15.65
CA CYS A 182 24.14 -5.12 14.25
C CYS A 182 23.37 -3.89 13.78
N CYS A 183 23.91 -3.15 12.81
CA CYS A 183 23.38 -1.88 12.33
C CYS A 183 23.49 -0.68 13.28
N SER A 184 24.03 -0.84 14.50
CA SER A 184 24.28 0.32 15.39
C SER A 184 25.39 1.22 14.86
N ARG A 185 25.41 2.50 15.29
CA ARG A 185 26.50 3.44 14.94
C ARG A 185 27.88 2.92 15.32
N TRP A 186 27.96 2.17 16.43
CA TRP A 186 29.20 1.58 16.93
C TRP A 186 29.64 0.37 16.10
N ALA A 187 28.68 -0.46 15.67
CA ALA A 187 28.93 -1.57 14.75
C ALA A 187 29.60 -1.11 13.45
N ARG A 188 29.14 0.00 12.87
CA ARG A 188 29.69 0.57 11.63
C ARG A 188 31.09 1.19 11.78
N ALA A 189 31.49 1.53 13.00
CA ALA A 189 32.79 2.15 13.29
C ALA A 189 33.91 1.12 13.54
N ILE A 190 33.59 -0.17 13.58
CA ILE A 190 34.58 -1.23 13.77
C ILE A 190 35.33 -1.43 12.47
N ALA A 191 36.66 -1.32 12.51
CA ALA A 191 37.51 -1.60 11.36
C ALA A 191 37.33 -3.06 10.90
N PRO A 192 37.21 -3.34 9.58
CA PRO A 192 36.91 -4.68 9.06
C PRO A 192 37.82 -5.80 9.60
N GLU A 193 39.11 -5.54 9.76
CA GLU A 193 40.09 -6.49 10.29
C GLU A 193 39.81 -6.89 11.76
N ASN A 194 39.19 -5.98 12.51
CA ASN A 194 38.83 -6.16 13.91
C ASN A 194 37.39 -6.64 14.11
N LEU A 195 36.61 -6.81 13.04
CA LEU A 195 35.21 -7.22 13.11
C LEU A 195 35.08 -8.73 13.42
N ILE A 196 34.11 -9.06 14.27
CA ILE A 196 33.59 -10.42 14.48
C ILE A 196 32.07 -10.38 14.54
N CYS A 197 31.41 -11.42 14.04
CA CYS A 197 29.96 -11.51 13.87
C CYS A 197 29.38 -12.55 14.83
N PHE A 198 28.22 -12.26 15.43
CA PHE A 198 27.48 -13.17 16.30
C PHE A 198 26.01 -13.21 15.91
N ARG A 199 25.42 -14.41 15.96
CA ARG A 199 23.99 -14.66 15.71
C ARG A 199 23.12 -14.21 16.87
N SER A 200 23.67 -14.03 18.08
CA SER A 200 22.92 -13.57 19.25
C SER A 200 23.76 -12.80 20.27
N LYS A 201 23.08 -12.09 21.18
CA LYS A 201 23.71 -11.45 22.35
C LYS A 201 24.42 -12.47 23.24
N ASN A 202 23.77 -13.61 23.50
CA ASN A 202 24.32 -14.65 24.36
C ASN A 202 25.57 -15.28 23.77
N GLU A 203 25.63 -15.44 22.45
CA GLU A 203 26.83 -15.92 21.77
C GLU A 203 28.02 -14.97 21.97
N ALA A 204 27.80 -13.65 21.84
CA ALA A 204 28.85 -12.66 22.09
C ALA A 204 29.37 -12.73 23.54
N ILE A 205 28.45 -12.83 24.52
CA ILE A 205 28.79 -12.95 25.95
C ILE A 205 29.58 -14.23 26.23
N LEU A 206 29.15 -15.37 25.69
CA LEU A 206 29.84 -16.66 25.85
C LEU A 206 31.26 -16.63 25.25
N GLN A 207 31.46 -15.83 24.20
CA GLN A 207 32.78 -15.60 23.60
C GLN A 207 33.60 -14.50 24.31
N GLY A 208 33.14 -14.00 25.45
CA GLY A 208 33.86 -13.05 26.31
C GLY A 208 33.78 -11.59 25.86
N TYR A 209 32.73 -11.21 25.11
CA TYR A 209 32.50 -9.82 24.72
C TYR A 209 31.54 -9.12 25.68
N ASP A 210 31.88 -7.88 26.02
CA ASP A 210 31.02 -6.97 26.76
C ASP A 210 29.96 -6.38 25.82
N VAL A 211 28.70 -6.70 26.08
CA VAL A 211 27.54 -6.18 25.36
C VAL A 211 26.85 -5.17 26.29
N GLY A 212 27.28 -3.91 26.24
CA GLY A 212 26.74 -2.83 27.07
C GLY A 212 25.22 -2.69 26.97
N GLY A 213 24.59 -2.17 28.04
CA GLY A 213 23.17 -1.81 28.04
C GLY A 213 22.89 -0.69 27.03
N GLU A 214 21.76 -0.80 26.34
CA GLU A 214 21.37 -0.01 25.16
C GLU A 214 21.36 1.52 25.37
#